data_AF-A0A0J9E346-F1
#
_entry.id   AF-A0A0J9E346-F1
#
_cell.length_a   1.000
_cell.length_b   1.000
_cell.length_c   1.000
_cell.angle_alpha   90.00
_cell.angle_beta   90.00
_cell.angle_gamma   90.00
#
_symmetry.space_group_name_H-M   'P 1'
#
loop_
_entity.id
_entity.type
_entity.pdbx_description
1 polymer ?
#
loop_
_entity_poly.entity_id
_entity_poly.type
_entity_poly.pdbx_seq_one_letter_code
_entity_poly.pdbx_strand_id
1 'polypeptide(L)'
;MKVMCLNGWGGKLHSDLLPYVETSAPDILCLQEVIHSPQTQKDWLTYRDDDHILPQRANFFRDVCHALPYHVAVFCPAAQGVLWDGDRSIPSQWGLATFVHRALPIIGQV
;
A
#
# COMPACT_ATOMS: atom_id res chain seq x y z
N MET A 1 -3.64 -2.15 -23.12
CA MET A 1 -3.95 -2.65 -21.77
C MET A 1 -2.71 -3.32 -21.20
N LYS A 2 -2.04 -2.67 -20.24
CA LYS A 2 -0.87 -3.14 -19.52
C LYS A 2 -1.27 -3.51 -18.09
N VAL A 3 -1.14 -4.78 -17.75
CA VAL A 3 -1.33 -5.30 -16.39
C VAL A 3 0.04 -5.50 -15.76
N MET A 4 0.21 -5.03 -14.53
CA MET A 4 1.44 -5.16 -13.76
C MET A 4 1.13 -5.80 -12.41
N CYS A 5 1.92 -6.80 -12.02
CA CYS A 5 1.86 -7.41 -10.70
C CYS A 5 3.19 -7.20 -9.99
N LEU A 6 3.17 -6.63 -8.78
CA LEU A 6 4.36 -6.39 -7.97
C LEU A 6 4.11 -6.78 -6.52
N ASN A 7 5.16 -7.27 -5.86
CA ASN A 7 5.19 -7.35 -4.40
C ASN A 7 5.70 -6.02 -3.83
N GLY A 8 4.91 -5.41 -2.96
CA GLY A 8 5.18 -4.11 -2.34
C GLY A 8 6.11 -4.16 -1.13
N TRP A 9 6.31 -5.34 -0.55
CA TRP A 9 7.15 -5.63 0.61
C TRP A 9 6.94 -4.63 1.76
N GLY A 10 5.67 -4.32 2.04
CA GLY A 10 5.26 -3.36 3.06
C GLY A 10 5.72 -1.91 2.81
N GLY A 11 6.15 -1.56 1.60
CA GLY A 11 6.70 -0.24 1.28
C GLY A 11 8.18 -0.07 1.65
N LYS A 12 8.91 -1.16 1.93
CA LYS A 12 10.36 -1.11 2.24
C LYS A 12 11.16 -0.40 1.15
N LEU A 13 10.80 -0.63 -0.12
CA LEU A 13 11.45 -0.03 -1.30
C LEU A 13 10.60 1.10 -1.94
N HIS A 14 9.77 1.79 -1.14
CA HIS A 14 8.86 2.82 -1.68
C HIS A 14 9.58 3.89 -2.52
N SER A 15 10.82 4.26 -2.17
CA SER A 15 11.60 5.30 -2.87
C SER A 15 11.88 4.94 -4.32
N ASP A 16 12.09 3.66 -4.63
CA ASP A 16 12.37 3.19 -5.99
C ASP A 16 11.08 2.72 -6.69
N LEU A 17 10.18 2.11 -5.93
CA LEU A 17 8.93 1.56 -6.46
C LEU A 17 7.99 2.67 -6.93
N LEU A 18 7.81 3.75 -6.17
CA LEU A 18 6.86 4.80 -6.55
C LEU A 18 7.22 5.46 -7.89
N PRO A 19 8.48 5.91 -8.14
CA PRO A 19 8.86 6.43 -9.45
C PRO A 19 8.73 5.40 -10.57
N TYR A 20 9.06 4.13 -10.30
CA TYR A 20 8.93 3.06 -11.29
C TYR A 20 7.48 2.86 -11.72
N VAL A 21 6.54 2.86 -10.77
CA VAL A 21 5.11 2.67 -11.05
C VAL A 21 4.53 3.90 -11.74
N GLU A 22 4.89 5.10 -11.32
CA GLU A 22 4.47 6.37 -11.94
C GLU A 22 4.91 6.45 -13.40
N THR A 23 6.20 6.20 -13.66
CA THR A 23 6.75 6.22 -15.03
C THR A 23 6.24 5.08 -15.89
N SER A 24 6.03 3.90 -15.31
CA SER A 24 5.50 2.74 -16.03
C SER A 24 4.01 2.88 -16.37
N ALA A 25 3.26 3.66 -15.60
CA ALA A 25 1.84 3.96 -15.74
C ALA A 25 1.01 2.76 -16.26
N PRO A 26 0.96 1.63 -15.53
CA PRO A 26 0.17 0.48 -15.97
C PRO A 26 -1.32 0.83 -16.00
N ASP A 27 -2.08 0.22 -16.91
CA ASP A 27 -3.54 0.38 -16.92
C ASP A 27 -4.17 -0.28 -15.68
N ILE A 28 -3.59 -1.40 -15.22
CA ILE A 28 -3.98 -2.13 -14.01
C ILE A 28 -2.72 -2.50 -13.22
N LEU A 29 -2.65 -2.12 -11.95
CA LEU A 29 -1.62 -2.58 -11.02
C LEU A 29 -2.25 -3.47 -9.94
N CYS A 30 -1.72 -4.68 -9.80
CA CYS A 30 -2.02 -5.62 -8.71
C CYS A 30 -0.82 -5.64 -7.76
N LEU A 31 -0.98 -5.12 -6.55
CA LEU A 31 0.08 -4.93 -5.57
C LEU A 31 -0.13 -5.82 -4.34
N GLN A 32 0.87 -6.64 -4.03
CA GLN A 32 0.87 -7.51 -2.84
C GLN A 32 1.58 -6.84 -1.66
N GLU A 33 1.35 -7.35 -0.46
CA GLU A 33 2.01 -6.91 0.79
C GLU A 33 1.88 -5.40 1.05
N VAL A 34 0.68 -4.87 0.90
CA VAL A 34 0.39 -3.45 1.05
C VAL A 34 0.01 -3.15 2.49
N ILE A 35 0.68 -2.17 3.10
CA ILE A 35 0.33 -1.64 4.42
C ILE A 35 -0.66 -0.49 4.30
N HIS A 36 -1.70 -0.54 5.13
CA HIS A 36 -2.73 0.48 5.22
C HIS A 36 -3.10 0.77 6.69
N SER A 37 -2.66 1.92 7.20
CA SER A 37 -2.96 2.44 8.54
C SER A 37 -3.70 3.78 8.45
N PRO A 38 -4.98 3.81 8.03
CA PRO A 38 -5.69 5.05 7.68
C PRO A 38 -5.84 6.05 8.85
N GLN A 39 -5.66 5.60 10.10
CA GLN A 39 -5.79 6.44 11.29
C GLN A 39 -4.57 7.33 11.59
N THR A 40 -3.50 7.24 10.80
CA THR A 40 -2.31 8.09 10.95
C THR A 40 -1.95 8.83 9.67
N GLN A 41 -1.42 10.05 9.85
CA GLN A 41 -0.80 10.81 8.76
C GLN A 41 0.72 10.65 8.74
N LYS A 42 1.31 9.95 9.71
CA LYS A 42 2.75 9.68 9.69
C LYS A 42 3.13 8.82 8.50
N ASP A 43 4.38 8.98 8.11
CA ASP A 43 5.02 8.27 7.03
C ASP A 43 5.53 6.90 7.47
N TRP A 44 6.07 6.86 8.69
CA TRP A 44 6.68 5.68 9.28
C TRP A 44 6.09 5.44 10.67
N LEU A 45 5.90 4.16 10.98
CA LEU A 45 5.57 3.65 12.30
C LEU A 45 6.59 2.57 12.67
N THR A 46 6.48 2.07 13.90
CA THR A 46 7.31 0.97 14.39
C THR A 46 6.50 -0.32 14.40
N TYR A 47 6.99 -1.34 13.70
CA TYR A 47 6.54 -2.72 13.88
C TYR A 47 7.29 -3.32 15.08
N ARG A 48 6.57 -4.08 15.91
CA ARG A 48 7.11 -4.76 17.10
C ARG A 48 6.58 -6.19 17.11
N ASP A 49 7.49 -7.16 17.13
CA ASP A 49 7.17 -8.58 17.25
C ASP A 49 8.29 -9.28 18.03
N ASP A 50 8.04 -9.50 19.32
CA ASP A 50 9.01 -9.95 20.31
C ASP A 50 10.35 -9.19 20.20
N ASP A 51 11.40 -9.85 19.70
CA ASP A 51 12.75 -9.28 19.56
C ASP A 51 12.91 -8.41 18.29
N HIS A 52 11.91 -8.32 17.42
CA HIS A 52 11.97 -7.55 16.18
C HIS A 52 11.32 -6.18 16.33
N ILE A 53 12.14 -5.13 16.25
CA ILE A 53 11.70 -3.74 16.20
C ILE A 53 12.20 -3.13 14.90
N LEU A 54 11.29 -2.81 13.98
CA LEU A 54 11.63 -2.37 12.62
C LEU A 54 10.78 -1.18 12.19
N PRO A 55 11.32 -0.25 11.38
CA PRO A 55 10.52 0.77 10.74
C PRO A 55 9.58 0.13 9.70
N GLN A 56 8.31 0.53 9.74
CA GLN A 56 7.27 0.10 8.80
C GLN A 56 6.64 1.31 8.14
N ARG A 57 6.53 1.30 6.80
CA ARG A 57 5.81 2.35 6.08
C ARG A 57 4.35 2.34 6.54
N ALA A 58 3.85 3.47 7.02
CA ALA A 58 2.56 3.54 7.69
C ALA A 58 1.38 3.35 6.73
N ASN A 59 1.48 3.90 5.52
CA ASN A 59 0.40 3.94 4.55
C ASN A 59 0.94 3.80 3.13
N PHE A 60 1.50 2.65 2.81
CA PHE A 60 2.00 2.38 1.47
C PHE A 60 0.88 2.43 0.41
N PHE A 61 -0.34 2.01 0.77
CA PHE A 61 -1.52 2.18 -0.09
C PHE A 61 -1.75 3.64 -0.52
N ARG A 62 -1.68 4.58 0.45
CA ARG A 62 -1.84 6.03 0.19
C ARG A 62 -0.75 6.53 -0.75
N ASP A 63 0.49 6.11 -0.53
CA ASP A 63 1.61 6.57 -1.34
C ASP A 63 1.43 6.16 -2.81
N VAL A 64 0.96 4.93 -3.07
CA VAL A 64 0.67 4.47 -4.44
C VAL A 64 -0.55 5.18 -5.04
N CYS A 65 -1.58 5.48 -4.25
CA CYS A 65 -2.69 6.33 -4.71
C CYS A 65 -2.20 7.71 -5.17
N HIS A 66 -1.22 8.29 -4.49
CA HIS A 66 -0.61 9.57 -4.91
C HIS A 66 0.22 9.44 -6.19
N ALA A 67 0.95 8.33 -6.36
CA ALA A 67 1.73 8.04 -7.57
C ALA A 67 0.85 7.73 -8.80
N LEU A 68 -0.36 7.22 -8.59
CA LEU A 68 -1.32 6.87 -9.64
C LEU A 68 -2.67 7.61 -9.45
N PRO A 69 -2.70 8.95 -9.59
CA PRO A 69 -3.87 9.76 -9.23
C PRO A 69 -5.09 9.56 -10.13
N TYR A 70 -4.93 8.90 -11.28
CA TYR A 70 -6.00 8.61 -12.23
C TYR A 70 -6.51 7.17 -12.14
N HIS A 71 -6.08 6.43 -11.12
CA HIS A 71 -6.53 5.06 -10.88
C HIS A 71 -7.56 5.02 -9.77
N VAL A 72 -8.59 4.20 -9.96
CA VAL A 72 -9.48 3.76 -8.90
C VAL A 72 -8.75 2.69 -8.12
N ALA A 73 -8.46 2.99 -6.85
CA ALA A 73 -7.74 2.12 -5.95
C ALA A 73 -8.70 1.37 -5.03
N VAL A 74 -8.47 0.07 -4.84
CA VAL A 74 -9.21 -0.75 -3.87
C VAL A 74 -8.24 -1.61 -3.09
N PHE A 75 -8.47 -1.69 -1.79
CA PHE A 75 -7.67 -2.48 -0.85
C PHE A 75 -8.49 -3.64 -0.29
N CYS A 76 -7.90 -4.84 -0.29
CA CYS A 76 -8.47 -6.06 0.26
C CYS A 76 -7.58 -6.53 1.43
N PRO A 77 -7.99 -6.33 2.68
CA PRO A 77 -7.20 -6.72 3.84
C PRO A 77 -7.13 -8.26 3.96
N ALA A 78 -5.93 -8.78 4.18
CA ALA A 78 -5.70 -10.21 4.45
C ALA A 78 -5.32 -10.46 5.92
N ALA A 79 -4.71 -9.48 6.58
CA ALA A 79 -4.37 -9.52 8.00
C ALA A 79 -4.52 -8.13 8.64
N GLN A 80 -4.61 -8.13 9.97
CA GLN A 80 -4.66 -6.90 10.78
C GLN A 80 -3.73 -7.05 11.96
N GLY A 81 -3.19 -5.92 12.42
CA GLY A 81 -2.28 -5.85 13.55
C GLY A 81 -2.13 -4.44 14.07
N VAL A 82 -1.12 -4.23 14.91
CA VAL A 82 -0.82 -2.93 15.52
C VAL A 82 0.58 -2.49 15.08
N LEU A 83 0.67 -1.25 14.62
CA LEU A 83 1.92 -0.51 14.49
C LEU A 83 1.99 0.57 15.56
N TRP A 84 3.19 1.06 15.87
CA TRP A 84 3.40 1.93 17.02
C TRP A 84 3.94 3.29 16.61
N ASP A 85 3.35 4.33 17.17
CA ASP A 85 3.87 5.70 17.17
C ASP A 85 4.34 6.05 18.59
N GLY A 86 5.61 5.75 18.89
CA GLY A 86 6.09 5.75 20.28
C GLY A 86 5.29 4.74 21.12
N ASP A 87 4.58 5.21 22.13
CA ASP A 87 3.72 4.38 22.99
C ASP A 87 2.26 4.29 22.50
N ARG A 88 1.91 5.04 21.45
CA ARG A 88 0.57 5.02 20.89
C ARG A 88 0.43 3.86 19.90
N SER A 89 -0.54 2.99 20.14
CA SER A 89 -0.94 1.95 19.19
C SER A 89 -1.76 2.54 18.03
N ILE A 90 -1.46 2.07 16.82
CA ILE A 90 -2.13 2.44 15.57
C ILE A 90 -2.59 1.13 14.90
N PRO A 91 -3.90 0.91 14.73
CA PRO A 91 -4.41 -0.19 13.93
C PRO A 91 -3.89 -0.13 12.50
N SER A 92 -3.35 -1.24 12.03
CA SER A 92 -2.79 -1.38 10.69
C SER A 92 -3.35 -2.62 10.01
N GLN A 93 -3.57 -2.52 8.71
CA GLN A 93 -3.99 -3.62 7.86
C GLN A 93 -2.85 -3.96 6.90
N TRP A 94 -2.79 -5.24 6.52
CA TRP A 94 -1.87 -5.76 5.51
C TRP A 94 -2.68 -6.58 4.50
N GLY A 95 -2.41 -6.43 3.21
CA GLY A 95 -3.18 -7.16 2.20
C GLY A 95 -2.81 -6.83 0.76
N LEU A 96 -3.80 -6.96 -0.11
CA LEU A 96 -3.68 -6.71 -1.55
C LEU A 96 -4.29 -5.35 -1.90
N ALA A 97 -3.73 -4.69 -2.90
CA ALA A 97 -4.35 -3.53 -3.52
C ALA A 97 -4.40 -3.67 -5.04
N THR A 98 -5.50 -3.22 -5.63
CA THR A 98 -5.66 -3.13 -7.08
C THR A 98 -5.92 -1.68 -7.46
N PHE A 99 -5.20 -1.19 -8.46
CA PHE A 99 -5.36 0.16 -9.02
C PHE A 99 -5.72 0.02 -10.49
N VAL A 100 -6.90 0.50 -10.89
CA VAL A 100 -7.39 0.42 -12.27
C VAL A 100 -7.52 1.82 -12.83
N HIS A 101 -6.87 2.10 -13.96
CA HIS A 101 -6.97 3.41 -14.60
C HIS A 101 -8.43 3.73 -14.92
N ARG A 102 -8.90 4.94 -14.56
CA ARG A 102 -10.31 5.36 -14.60
C ARG A 102 -11.00 5.27 -15.97
N ALA A 103 -10.22 5.13 -17.05
CA ALA A 103 -10.76 4.91 -18.39
C ALA A 103 -11.29 3.48 -18.61
N LEU A 104 -10.97 2.54 -17.70
CA LEU A 104 -11.40 1.15 -17.76
C LEU A 104 -12.54 0.92 -16.75
N PRO A 105 -13.74 0.48 -17.19
CA PRO A 105 -14.84 0.21 -16.28
C PRO A 105 -14.57 -1.03 -15.42
N ILE A 106 -14.84 -0.94 -14.12
CA ILE A 106 -14.86 -2.09 -13.20
C ILE A 106 -16.31 -2.58 -13.10
N ILE A 107 -16.58 -3.78 -13.59
CA ILE A 107 -17.93 -4.38 -13.60
C ILE A 107 -18.19 -5.34 -12.43
N GLY A 108 -17.18 -5.60 -11.60
CA GLY A 108 -17.30 -6.45 -10.42
C GLY A 108 -16.03 -6.43 -9.57
N GLN A 109 -16.23 -6.40 -8.25
CA GLN A 109 -15.17 -6.43 -7.26
C GLN A 109 -15.74 -6.99 -5.93
N VAL A 110 -14.97 -7.81 -5.22
CA VAL A 110 -15.36 -8.47 -3.96
C VAL A 110 -14.53 -7.91 -2.82
#